data_AF-A0A2E0MHB0-F1
#
_entry.id   AF-A0A2E0MHB0-F1
#
_cell.length_a   1.000
_cell.length_b   1.000
_cell.length_c   1.000
_cell.angle_alpha   90.00
_cell.angle_beta   90.00
_cell.angle_gamma   90.00
#
_symmetry.space_group_name_H-M   'P 1'
#
loop_
_entity.id
_entity.type
_entity.pdbx_description
1 polymer ?
#
loop_
_entity_poly.entity_id
_entity_poly.type
_entity_poly.pdbx_seq_one_letter_code
_entity_poly.pdbx_strand_id
1 'polypeptide(L)' 'MDGKLLIRLDSAALRNELSFGKSKIVKSLNDELGTEIVKEIIFA' A
#
# COMPACT_ATOMS: atom_id res chain seq x y z
N MET A 1 -15.27 -5.19 0.04
CA MET A 1 -14.22 -4.17 0.30
C MET A 1 -12.87 -4.85 0.07
N ASP A 2 -12.73 -5.49 -1.08
CA ASP A 2 -11.81 -6.63 -1.17
C ASP A 2 -10.48 -6.17 -1.77
N GLY A 3 -9.41 -6.49 -1.06
CA GLY A 3 -8.04 -6.14 -1.44
C GLY A 3 -7.63 -4.69 -1.16
N LYS A 4 -8.36 -3.94 -0.32
CA LYS A 4 -7.93 -2.63 0.16
C LYS A 4 -7.20 -2.76 1.49
N LEU A 5 -5.99 -2.22 1.58
CA LEU A 5 -5.20 -2.14 2.81
C LEU A 5 -5.14 -0.68 3.28
N LEU A 6 -5.77 -0.38 4.41
CA LEU A 6 -5.73 0.93 5.04
C LEU A 6 -4.59 0.98 6.06
N ILE A 7 -3.69 1.96 5.92
CA ILE A 7 -2.56 2.16 6.83
C ILE A 7 -2.65 3.58 7.37
N ARG A 8 -2.74 3.71 8.69
CA ARG A 8 -2.73 5.01 9.35
C ARG A 8 -1.30 5.42 9.68
N LEU A 9 -0.93 6.64 9.29
CA LEU A 9 0.38 7.24 9.53
C LEU A 9 0.15 8.66 10.03
N ASP A 10 0.84 9.08 11.09
CA ASP A 10 0.68 10.46 11.59
C ASP A 10 1.36 11.47 10.66
N SER A 11 2.52 11.12 10.11
CA SER A 11 3.33 12.00 9.27
C SER A 11 2.75 12.18 7.86
N ALA A 12 2.32 13.40 7.55
CA ALA A 12 1.85 13.78 6.21
C ALA A 12 2.96 13.68 5.15
N ALA A 13 4.20 14.03 5.52
CA ALA A 13 5.35 13.92 4.63
C ALA A 13 5.61 12.46 4.23
N LEU A 14 5.54 11.54 5.20
CA LEU A 14 5.72 10.11 4.94
C LEU A 14 4.59 9.53 4.06
N ARG A 15 3.33 9.94 4.29
CA ARG A 15 2.21 9.56 3.40
C ARG A 15 2.47 10.00 1.97
N ASN A 16 2.98 11.21 1.76
CA ASN A 16 3.28 11.74 0.44
C ASN A 16 4.39 10.94 -0.24
N GLU A 17 5.52 10.73 0.43
CA GLU A 17 6.65 9.94 -0.08
C GLU A 17 6.23 8.51 -0.45
N LEU A 18 5.50 7.82 0.43
CA LEU A 18 5.01 6.46 0.17
C LEU A 18 3.97 6.41 -0.95
N SER A 19 3.20 7.47 -1.16
CA SER A 19 2.22 7.54 -2.26
C SER A 19 2.90 7.47 -3.62
N PHE A 20 4.09 8.07 -3.78
CA PHE A 20 4.88 7.93 -5.01
C PHE A 20 5.40 6.49 -5.22
N GLY A 21 5.66 5.76 -4.14
CA GLY A 21 6.09 4.35 -4.16
C GLY A 21 4.98 3.31 -4.13
N LYS A 22 3.70 3.72 -4.08
CA LYS A 22 2.54 2.86 -3.77
C LYS A 22 2.46 1.61 -4.67
N SER A 23 2.67 1.76 -5.98
CA SER A 23 2.60 0.63 -6.92
C SER A 23 3.67 -0.42 -6.66
N LYS A 24 4.89 0.00 -6.34
CA LYS A 24 6.00 -0.89 -5.98
C LYS A 24 5.71 -1.65 -4.69
N ILE A 25 5.15 -0.95 -3.68
CA ILE A 25 4.77 -1.57 -2.40
C ILE A 25 3.68 -2.63 -2.62
N VAL A 26 2.63 -2.30 -3.37
CA VAL A 26 1.55 -3.25 -3.73
C VAL A 26 2.13 -4.49 -4.41
N LYS A 27 3.02 -4.30 -5.39
CA LYS A 27 3.67 -5.41 -6.08
C LYS A 27 4.48 -6.27 -5.11
N SER A 28 5.38 -5.67 -4.34
CA SER A 28 6.23 -6.40 -3.39
C SER A 28 5.41 -7.21 -2.36
N LEU A 29 4.28 -6.67 -1.90
CA LEU A 29 3.39 -7.40 -0.98
C LEU A 29 2.76 -8.62 -1.63
N ASN A 30 2.23 -8.48 -2.85
CA ASN A 30 1.62 -9.62 -3.55
C ASN A 30 2.65 -10.66 -3.99
N ASP A 31 3.85 -10.22 -4.41
CA ASP A 31 4.97 -11.09 -4.76
C ASP A 31 5.37 -11.96 -3.56
N GLU A 32 5.49 -11.37 -2.36
CA GLU A 32 5.80 -12.08 -1.11
C GLU A 32 4.68 -13.06 -0.71
N LEU A 33 3.42 -12.70 -0.97
CA LEU A 33 2.25 -13.54 -0.66
C LEU A 33 2.04 -14.65 -1.70
N GLY A 34 2.70 -14.58 -2.86
CA GLY A 34 2.49 -15.49 -3.99
C GLY A 34 1.09 -15.41 -4.61
N THR A 35 0.32 -14.36 -4.29
CA THR A 35 -1.05 -14.18 -4.77
C THR A 35 -1.44 -12.70 -4.82
N GLU A 36 -2.30 -12.33 -5.77
CA GLU A 36 -2.75 -10.96 -5.99
C GLU A 36 -3.96 -10.61 -5.12
N ILE A 37 -3.72 -10.40 -3.82
CA ILE A 37 -4.76 -10.06 -2.83
C ILE A 37 -4.82 -8.58 -2.49
N VAL A 38 -3.68 -7.87 -2.47
CA VAL A 38 -3.62 -6.43 -2.22
C VAL A 38 -3.77 -5.68 -3.53
N LYS A 39 -4.91 -5.01 -3.71
CA LYS A 39 -5.23 -4.23 -4.92
C LYS A 39 -4.99 -2.74 -4.75
N GLU A 40 -5.13 -2.25 -3.52
CA GLU A 40 -4.98 -0.83 -3.22
C GLU A 40 -4.49 -0.60 -1.79
N ILE A 41 -3.53 0.30 -1.61
CA ILE A 41 -3.16 0.82 -0.29
C ILE A 41 -3.69 2.23 -0.12
N ILE A 42 -4.34 2.51 1.01
CA ILE A 42 -4.79 3.85 1.39
C ILE A 42 -3.95 4.29 2.59
N PHE A 43 -3.16 5.34 2.41
CA PHE A 43 -2.42 5.98 3.50
C PHE A 43 -3.29 7.09 4.10
N ALA A 44 -3.70 6.93 5.37
CA ALA A 44 -4.56 7.86 6.10
C ALA A 44 -3.80 8.58 7.21
#